data_AF-A0A2E9VGS7-F1
#
_entry.id   AF-A0A2E9VGS7-F1
#
_cell.length_a   1.000
_cell.length_b   1.000
_cell.length_c   1.000
_cell.angle_alpha   90.00
_cell.angle_beta   90.00
_cell.angle_gamma   90.00
#
_symmetry.space_group_name_H-M   'P 1'
#
loop_
_entity.id
_entity.type
_entity.pdbx_description
1 polymer ?
#
loop_
_entity_poly.entity_id
_entity_poly.type
_entity_poly.pdbx_seq_one_letter_code
_entity_poly.pdbx_strand_id
1 'polypeptide(L)'
;MLLEFSEVGVVLLSQEWVWLDIIRMLVSTFLAAIYLQSSIDKIIDRQGNLDFMAEHFAGTPLAGILSAAGVIYLLLGWGAVPGMVGALFAGISSCILMTGQRLAKDYVGAAALVPYFLIAIIGLYIYLM
;
A
#
# COMPACT_ATOMS: atom_id res chain seq x y z
N MET A 1 -7.93 35.80 14.25
CA MET A 1 -7.93 34.77 15.31
C MET A 1 -7.00 33.66 14.86
N LEU A 2 -6.06 33.20 15.71
CA LEU A 2 -4.94 32.36 15.25
C LEU A 2 -5.28 30.87 15.16
N LEU A 3 -6.16 30.38 16.04
CA LEU A 3 -6.62 29.01 16.07
C LEU A 3 -8.03 28.95 16.68
N GLU A 4 -8.98 28.35 15.98
CA GLU A 4 -10.33 28.07 16.49
C GLU A 4 -10.79 26.69 16.06
N PHE A 5 -11.55 26.01 16.94
CA PHE A 5 -12.10 24.69 16.67
C PHE A 5 -13.62 24.75 16.54
N SER A 6 -14.15 23.94 15.62
CA SER A 6 -15.58 23.73 15.39
C SER A 6 -15.87 22.25 15.19
N GLU A 7 -17.14 21.88 15.17
CA GLU A 7 -17.53 20.48 14.90
C GLU A 7 -17.13 20.01 13.50
N VAL A 8 -17.04 20.93 12.53
CA VAL A 8 -16.79 20.61 11.12
C VAL A 8 -15.31 20.76 10.75
N GLY A 9 -14.52 21.51 11.53
CA GLY A 9 -13.11 21.74 11.23
C GLY A 9 -12.38 22.71 12.17
N VAL A 10 -11.25 23.23 11.70
CA VAL A 10 -10.39 24.17 12.42
C VAL A 10 -10.11 25.40 11.55
N VAL A 11 -10.13 26.59 12.16
CA VAL A 11 -9.60 27.80 11.52
C VAL A 11 -8.17 27.96 12.00
N LEU A 12 -7.20 27.89 11.09
CA LEU A 12 -5.78 28.05 11.36
C LEU A 12 -5.22 29.10 10.42
N LEU A 13 -4.52 30.11 10.97
CA LEU A 13 -3.91 31.18 10.17
C LEU A 13 -4.91 31.89 9.23
N SER A 14 -6.12 32.17 9.74
CA SER A 14 -7.20 32.79 8.96
C SER A 14 -7.69 31.97 7.76
N GLN A 15 -7.31 30.69 7.66
CA GLN A 15 -7.84 29.73 6.69
C GLN A 15 -8.71 28.70 7.40
N GLU A 16 -9.84 28.35 6.78
CA GLU A 16 -10.72 27.29 7.28
C GLU A 16 -10.28 25.94 6.71
N TRP A 17 -10.13 24.96 7.58
CA TRP A 17 -9.76 23.59 7.24
C TRP A 17 -10.83 22.64 7.77
N VAL A 18 -11.48 21.89 6.90
CA VAL A 18 -12.40 20.83 7.32
C VAL A 18 -11.57 19.66 7.85
N TRP A 19 -12.09 18.89 8.82
CA TRP A 19 -11.39 17.72 9.37
C TRP A 19 -10.91 16.74 8.29
N LEU A 20 -11.69 16.61 7.21
CA LEU A 20 -11.35 15.78 6.07
C LEU A 20 -10.06 16.24 5.38
N ASP A 21 -9.80 17.54 5.30
CA ASP A 21 -8.59 18.09 4.67
C ASP A 21 -7.36 17.82 5.53
N ILE A 22 -7.50 17.89 6.86
CA ILE A 22 -6.43 17.50 7.79
C ILE A 22 -6.09 16.02 7.64
N ILE A 23 -7.10 15.15 7.58
CA ILE A 23 -6.91 13.71 7.36
C ILE A 23 -6.20 13.46 6.03
N ARG A 24 -6.64 14.13 4.94
CA ARG A 24 -5.99 14.03 3.62
C ARG A 24 -4.52 14.46 3.67
N MET A 25 -4.21 15.56 4.36
CA MET A 25 -2.83 16.04 4.51
C MET A 25 -1.96 15.06 5.31
N LEU A 26 -2.48 14.48 6.39
CA LEU A 26 -1.76 13.49 7.20
C LEU A 26 -1.49 12.21 6.40
N VAL A 27 -2.49 11.70 5.68
CA VAL A 27 -2.33 10.54 4.78
C VAL A 27 -1.30 10.86 3.69
N SER A 28 -1.40 12.02 3.04
CA SER A 28 -0.47 12.42 1.99
C SER A 28 0.96 12.57 2.52
N THR A 29 1.13 13.13 3.72
CA THR A 29 2.43 13.27 4.38
C THR A 29 3.03 11.92 4.72
N PHE A 30 2.22 10.99 5.22
CA PHE A 30 2.65 9.63 5.53
C PHE A 30 3.06 8.86 4.27
N LEU A 31 2.26 8.92 3.20
CA LEU A 31 2.59 8.32 1.91
C LEU A 31 3.84 8.96 1.30
N ALA A 32 3.97 10.28 1.37
CA ALA A 32 5.17 10.98 0.93
C ALA A 32 6.39 10.51 1.71
N ALA A 33 6.31 10.40 3.04
CA ALA A 33 7.42 9.91 3.86
C ALA A 33 7.87 8.51 3.42
N ILE A 34 6.95 7.56 3.23
CA ILE A 34 7.27 6.18 2.82
C ILE A 34 7.83 6.14 1.39
N TYR A 35 7.15 6.74 0.43
CA TYR A 35 7.56 6.63 -0.98
C TYR A 35 8.79 7.47 -1.31
N LEU A 36 8.92 8.66 -0.72
CA LEU A 36 10.09 9.51 -0.91
C LEU A 36 11.31 8.87 -0.25
N GLN A 37 11.16 8.32 0.96
CA GLN A 37 12.24 7.56 1.59
C GLN A 37 12.63 6.34 0.76
N SER A 38 11.68 5.52 0.30
CA SER A 38 11.96 4.36 -0.55
C SER A 38 12.60 4.74 -1.90
N SER A 39 12.20 5.87 -2.49
CA SER A 39 12.77 6.34 -3.76
C SER A 39 14.20 6.85 -3.58
N ILE A 40 14.45 7.59 -2.49
CA ILE A 40 15.80 8.05 -2.12
C ILE A 40 16.71 6.85 -1.84
N ASP A 41 16.22 5.86 -1.09
CA ASP A 41 16.94 4.64 -0.75
C ASP A 41 17.36 3.86 -2.01
N LYS A 42 16.47 3.71 -3.00
CA LYS A 42 16.77 3.04 -4.28
C LYS A 42 17.81 3.77 -5.13
N ILE A 43 17.96 5.08 -4.98
CA ILE A 43 18.97 5.87 -5.70
C ILE A 43 20.31 5.82 -4.97
N ILE A 44 20.29 5.95 -3.64
CA ILE A 44 21.51 6.02 -2.81
C ILE A 44 22.13 4.63 -2.63
N ASP A 45 21.31 3.62 -2.29
CA ASP A 45 21.76 2.25 -2.06
C ASP A 45 21.09 1.28 -3.03
N ARG A 46 21.37 1.48 -4.32
CA ARG A 46 20.82 0.63 -5.38
C ARG A 46 21.28 -0.83 -5.23
N GLN A 47 22.54 -1.06 -4.85
CA GLN A 47 23.09 -2.42 -4.77
C GLN A 47 22.49 -3.18 -3.59
N GLY A 48 22.42 -2.58 -2.39
CA GLY A 48 21.77 -3.21 -1.24
C GLY A 48 20.29 -3.51 -1.49
N ASN A 49 19.58 -2.63 -2.20
CA ASN A 49 18.19 -2.88 -2.58
C ASN A 49 18.07 -4.04 -3.59
N LEU A 50 18.96 -4.13 -4.58
CA LEU A 50 19.01 -5.24 -5.53
C LEU A 50 19.34 -6.57 -4.83
N ASP A 51 20.28 -6.55 -3.88
CA ASP A 51 20.67 -7.73 -3.11
C ASP A 51 19.53 -8.20 -2.19
N PHE A 52 18.85 -7.27 -1.50
CA PHE A 52 17.64 -7.56 -0.74
C PHE A 52 16.55 -8.17 -1.62
N MET A 53 16.29 -7.61 -2.80
CA MET A 53 15.28 -8.15 -3.71
C MET A 53 15.68 -9.53 -4.24
N ALA A 54 16.95 -9.73 -4.57
CA ALA A 54 17.47 -10.99 -5.06
C ALA A 54 17.36 -12.08 -3.99
N GLU A 55 17.70 -11.78 -2.74
CA GLU A 55 17.64 -12.74 -1.62
C GLU A 55 16.19 -13.00 -1.18
N HIS A 56 15.42 -11.95 -0.93
CA HIS A 56 14.07 -12.06 -0.36
C HIS A 56 13.07 -12.67 -1.35
N PHE A 57 13.24 -12.45 -2.65
CA PHE A 57 12.35 -12.95 -3.70
C PHE A 57 12.97 -14.04 -4.59
N ALA A 58 14.14 -14.60 -4.22
CA ALA A 58 14.80 -15.69 -4.94
C ALA A 58 13.85 -16.87 -5.26
N GLY A 59 12.91 -17.15 -4.36
CA GLY A 59 11.94 -18.25 -4.48
C GLY A 59 10.66 -17.93 -5.23
N THR A 60 10.44 -16.69 -5.69
CA THR A 60 9.16 -16.25 -6.26
C THR A 60 9.24 -15.64 -7.68
N PRO A 61 10.10 -16.11 -8.60
CA PRO A 61 10.22 -15.51 -9.94
C PRO A 61 8.91 -15.59 -10.73
N LEU A 62 8.11 -16.65 -10.51
CA LEU A 62 6.80 -16.82 -11.14
C LEU A 62 5.80 -15.72 -10.72
N ALA A 63 5.84 -15.26 -9.47
CA ALA A 63 4.96 -14.19 -8.99
C ALA A 63 5.29 -12.84 -9.66
N GLY A 64 6.58 -12.56 -9.86
CA GLY A 64 7.04 -11.37 -10.59
C GLY A 64 6.60 -11.39 -12.06
N ILE A 65 6.78 -12.53 -12.74
CA ILE A 65 6.38 -12.70 -14.15
C ILE A 65 4.86 -12.56 -14.33
N LEU A 66 4.07 -13.19 -13.45
CA LEU A 66 2.60 -13.10 -13.49
C LEU A 66 2.10 -11.68 -13.22
N SER A 67 2.75 -10.94 -12.32
CA SER A 67 2.42 -9.54 -12.04
C SER A 67 2.70 -8.64 -13.25
N ALA A 68 3.84 -8.82 -13.93
CA ALA A 68 4.17 -8.09 -15.16
C ALA A 68 3.20 -8.43 -16.31
N ALA A 69 2.83 -9.71 -16.45
CA ALA A 69 1.82 -10.14 -17.42
C ALA A 69 0.45 -9.50 -17.15
N GLY A 70 0.05 -9.37 -15.88
CA GLY A 70 -1.18 -8.67 -15.48
C GLY A 70 -1.18 -7.18 -15.85
N VAL A 71 -0.05 -6.49 -15.68
CA VAL A 71 0.11 -5.09 -16.12
C VAL A 71 -0.04 -4.97 -17.64
N ILE A 72 0.61 -5.86 -18.40
CA ILE A 72 0.50 -5.88 -19.87
C ILE A 72 -0.94 -6.16 -20.31
N TYR A 73 -1.62 -7.11 -19.66
CA TYR A 73 -3.01 -7.46 -19.94
C TYR A 73 -3.95 -6.24 -19.77
N LEU A 74 -3.75 -5.46 -18.70
CA LEU A 74 -4.50 -4.22 -18.46
C LEU A 74 -4.20 -3.14 -19.52
N LEU A 75 -2.93 -2.98 -19.90
CA LEU A 75 -2.51 -2.02 -20.94
C LEU A 75 -3.07 -2.36 -22.33
N LEU A 76 -3.29 -3.65 -22.62
CA LEU A 76 -3.91 -4.11 -23.87
C LEU A 76 -5.44 -3.96 -23.88
N GLY A 77 -6.03 -3.46 -22.80
CA GLY A 77 -7.47 -3.20 -22.71
C GLY A 77 -8.33 -4.45 -22.64
N TRP A 78 -7.75 -5.60 -22.28
CA TRP A 78 -8.45 -6.89 -22.21
C TRP A 78 -9.32 -7.04 -20.95
N GLY A 79 -9.41 -5.98 -20.13
CA GLY A 79 -10.33 -5.86 -19.01
C GLY A 79 -9.67 -6.03 -17.64
N ALA A 80 -10.42 -5.64 -16.60
CA ALA A 80 -9.95 -5.58 -15.21
C ALA A 80 -9.97 -6.91 -14.45
N VAL A 81 -10.63 -7.94 -15.02
CA VAL A 81 -10.94 -9.20 -14.33
C VAL A 81 -9.71 -9.90 -13.75
N PRO A 82 -8.55 -10.01 -14.45
CA PRO A 82 -7.37 -10.64 -13.85
C PRO A 82 -6.80 -9.84 -12.66
N GLY A 83 -6.86 -8.51 -12.71
CA GLY A 83 -6.46 -7.64 -11.61
C GLY A 83 -7.36 -7.78 -10.38
N MET A 84 -8.68 -7.90 -10.60
CA MET A 84 -9.66 -8.19 -9.54
C MET A 84 -9.40 -9.52 -8.85
N VAL A 85 -9.18 -10.59 -9.64
CA VAL A 85 -8.87 -11.92 -9.12
C VAL A 85 -7.56 -11.89 -8.33
N GLY A 86 -6.53 -11.21 -8.84
CA GLY A 86 -5.26 -11.02 -8.12
C GLY A 86 -5.43 -10.30 -6.78
N ALA A 87 -6.20 -9.21 -6.74
CA ALA A 87 -6.50 -8.48 -5.52
C ALA A 87 -7.27 -9.33 -4.50
N LEU A 88 -8.22 -10.14 -4.96
CA LEU A 88 -8.97 -11.09 -4.12
C LEU A 88 -8.05 -12.14 -3.49
N PHE A 89 -7.21 -12.79 -4.29
CA PHE A 89 -6.26 -13.80 -3.80
C PHE A 89 -5.22 -13.19 -2.85
N ALA A 90 -4.75 -11.97 -3.10
CA ALA A 90 -3.86 -11.26 -2.21
C ALA A 90 -4.52 -10.99 -0.85
N GLY A 91 -5.78 -10.52 -0.83
CA GLY A 91 -6.53 -10.30 0.41
C GLY A 91 -6.74 -11.59 1.22
N ILE A 92 -7.12 -12.69 0.55
CA ILE A 92 -7.29 -14.01 1.19
C ILE A 92 -5.95 -14.52 1.75
N SER A 93 -4.87 -14.42 0.96
CA SER A 93 -3.54 -14.84 1.37
C SER A 93 -3.04 -14.06 2.60
N SER A 94 -3.23 -12.73 2.63
CA SER A 94 -2.90 -11.90 3.78
C SER A 94 -3.66 -12.30 5.05
N CYS A 95 -4.95 -12.66 4.95
CA CYS A 95 -5.73 -13.17 6.09
C CYS A 95 -5.16 -14.49 6.65
N ILE A 96 -4.84 -15.44 5.76
CA ILE A 96 -4.27 -16.74 6.13
C ILE A 96 -2.89 -16.57 6.77
N LEU A 97 -2.02 -15.77 6.14
CA LEU A 97 -0.67 -15.50 6.64
C LEU A 97 -0.72 -14.76 7.98
N MET A 98 -1.54 -13.72 8.13
CA MET A 98 -1.68 -12.99 9.38
C MET A 98 -2.14 -13.92 10.52
N THR A 99 -3.06 -14.85 10.22
CA THR A 99 -3.50 -15.87 11.19
C THR A 99 -2.35 -16.80 11.59
N GLY A 100 -1.59 -17.30 10.61
CA GLY A 100 -0.41 -18.12 10.85
C GLY A 100 0.63 -17.42 11.74
N GLN A 101 0.92 -16.14 11.45
CA GLN A 101 1.84 -15.32 12.24
C GLN A 101 1.32 -15.10 13.67
N ARG A 102 0.00 -14.91 13.86
CA ARG A 102 -0.60 -14.79 15.21
C ARG A 102 -0.54 -16.08 16.01
N LEU A 103 -0.78 -17.23 15.38
CA LEU A 103 -0.63 -18.54 16.02
C LEU A 103 0.83 -18.82 16.41
N ALA A 104 1.78 -18.40 15.57
CA ALA A 104 3.22 -18.45 15.85
C ALA A 104 3.71 -17.38 16.85
N LYS A 105 2.83 -16.49 17.32
CA LYS A 105 3.15 -15.33 18.18
C LYS A 105 4.13 -14.33 17.55
N ASP A 106 4.25 -14.31 16.23
CA ASP A 106 4.94 -13.26 15.50
C ASP A 106 3.99 -12.06 15.27
N TYR A 107 3.88 -11.22 16.29
CA TYR A 107 3.03 -10.03 16.25
C TYR A 107 3.55 -8.97 15.27
N VAL A 108 4.87 -8.90 15.06
CA VAL A 108 5.52 -7.92 14.19
C VAL A 108 5.27 -8.28 12.72
N GLY A 109 5.50 -9.55 12.35
CA GLY A 109 5.20 -10.06 11.01
C GLY A 109 3.71 -9.97 10.68
N ALA A 110 2.83 -10.26 11.63
CA ALA A 110 1.39 -10.08 11.44
C ALA A 110 0.99 -8.60 11.24
N ALA A 111 1.61 -7.65 11.95
CA ALA A 111 1.36 -6.22 11.77
C ALA A 111 1.87 -5.72 10.41
N ALA A 112 2.99 -6.26 9.93
CA ALA A 112 3.56 -5.92 8.62
C ALA A 112 2.65 -6.32 7.44
N LEU A 113 1.72 -7.26 7.62
CA LEU A 113 0.75 -7.67 6.59
C LEU A 113 -0.43 -6.71 6.40
N VAL A 114 -0.71 -5.85 7.40
CA VAL A 114 -1.88 -4.96 7.39
C VAL A 114 -1.87 -3.99 6.20
N PRO A 115 -0.76 -3.31 5.85
CA PRO A 115 -0.71 -2.43 4.67
C PRO A 115 -1.00 -3.17 3.35
N TYR A 116 -0.49 -4.40 3.19
CA TYR A 116 -0.71 -5.20 1.98
C TYR A 116 -2.17 -5.63 1.84
N PHE A 117 -2.81 -6.01 2.95
CA PHE A 117 -4.25 -6.29 2.99
C PHE A 117 -5.07 -5.06 2.59
N LEU A 118 -4.74 -3.88 3.13
CA LEU A 118 -5.44 -2.64 2.78
C LEU A 118 -5.29 -2.31 1.29
N ILE A 119 -4.10 -2.48 0.72
CA ILE A 119 -3.86 -2.27 -0.73
C ILE A 119 -4.68 -3.27 -1.56
N ALA A 120 -4.78 -4.53 -1.15
CA ALA A 120 -5.59 -5.54 -1.84
C ALA A 120 -7.09 -5.17 -1.84
N ILE A 121 -7.63 -4.70 -0.70
CA ILE A 121 -9.03 -4.28 -0.59
C ILE A 121 -9.30 -3.00 -1.39
N ILE A 122 -8.42 -2.00 -1.30
CA ILE A 122 -8.53 -0.76 -2.09
C ILE A 122 -8.45 -1.08 -3.58
N GLY A 123 -7.52 -1.95 -4.00
CA GLY A 123 -7.41 -2.40 -5.38
C GLY A 123 -8.68 -3.08 -5.87
N LEU A 124 -9.26 -3.97 -5.07
CA LEU A 124 -10.53 -4.63 -5.39
C LEU A 124 -11.68 -3.61 -5.53
N TYR A 125 -11.76 -2.64 -4.62
CA TYR A 125 -12.75 -1.56 -4.68
C TYR A 125 -12.60 -0.72 -5.96
N ILE A 126 -11.36 -0.34 -6.33
CA ILE A 126 -11.09 0.43 -7.55
C ILE A 126 -11.52 -0.34 -8.79
N TYR A 127 -11.26 -1.64 -8.86
CA TYR A 127 -11.67 -2.44 -10.02
C TYR A 127 -13.19 -2.70 -10.10
N LEU A 128 -13.94 -2.46 -9.01
CA LEU A 128 -15.39 -2.66 -8.95
C LEU A 128 -16.20 -1.40 -9.33
N MET A 129 -15.55 -0.24 -9.46
CA MET A 129 -16.15 1.03 -9.88
C MET A 129 -15.99 1.25 -11.39
#